data_AF-A0AAU8FMJ1-F1
#
_entry.id   AF-A0AAU8FMJ1-F1
#
_cell.length_a   1.000
_cell.length_b   1.000
_cell.length_c   1.000
_cell.angle_alpha   90.00
_cell.angle_beta   90.00
_cell.angle_gamma   90.00
#
_symmetry.space_group_name_H-M   'P 1'
#
loop_
_entity.id
_entity.type
_entity.pdbx_description
1 polymer ?
#
loop_
_entity_poly.entity_id
_entity_poly.type
_entity_poly.pdbx_seq_one_letter_code
_entity_poly.pdbx_strand_id
1 'polypeptide(L)'
;MLESEVELVRDSESSRNLYRKENDIRRKITQLENDIALWQNNIEFFAKSKTSDRLKAEFERKINNALSQLDDLKHQLTIIQEAI
;
A
#
# COMPACT_ATOMS: atom_id res chain seq x y z
N MET A 1 34.12 -17.40 20.72
CA MET A 1 33.31 -16.33 20.13
C MET A 1 32.61 -16.90 18.91
N LEU A 2 31.48 -17.56 19.12
CA LEU A 2 30.60 -18.07 18.06
C LEU A 2 29.23 -17.40 18.16
N GLU A 3 28.78 -17.10 19.38
CA GLU A 3 27.53 -16.39 19.65
C GLU A 3 27.48 -14.98 19.04
N SER A 4 28.56 -14.19 19.15
CA SER A 4 28.60 -12.83 18.60
C SER A 4 28.55 -12.79 17.06
N GLU A 5 29.04 -13.82 16.38
CA GLU A 5 29.02 -13.90 14.91
C GLU A 5 27.62 -14.29 14.41
N VAL A 6 26.93 -15.17 15.15
CA VAL A 6 25.55 -15.61 14.86
C VAL A 6 24.55 -14.47 15.05
N GLU A 7 24.76 -13.61 16.04
CA GLU A 7 23.91 -12.44 16.31
C GLU A 7 24.03 -11.39 15.18
N LEU A 8 25.25 -11.06 14.76
CA LEU A 8 25.52 -10.14 13.64
C LEU A 8 24.90 -10.61 12.31
N VAL A 9 24.98 -11.91 12.00
CA VAL A 9 24.38 -12.47 10.79
C VAL A 9 22.85 -12.40 10.87
N ARG A 10 22.25 -12.71 12.03
CA ARG A 10 20.79 -12.62 12.24
C ARG A 10 20.27 -11.20 12.09
N ASP A 11 20.97 -10.20 12.63
CA ASP A 11 20.61 -8.80 12.44
C ASP A 11 20.73 -8.40 10.97
N SER A 12 21.81 -8.80 10.29
CA SER A 12 22.01 -8.48 8.86
C SER A 12 20.97 -9.11 7.92
N GLU A 13 20.43 -10.31 8.25
CA GLU A 13 19.33 -10.93 7.52
C GLU A 13 17.99 -10.28 7.86
N SER A 14 17.76 -9.95 9.13
CA SER A 14 16.56 -9.26 9.60
C SER A 14 16.42 -7.90 8.93
N SER A 15 17.48 -7.08 8.89
CA SER A 15 17.48 -5.79 8.21
C SER A 15 17.24 -5.94 6.70
N ARG A 16 17.89 -6.89 6.03
CA ARG A 16 17.65 -7.14 4.58
C ARG A 16 16.20 -7.54 4.29
N ASN A 17 15.58 -8.34 5.17
CA ASN A 17 14.19 -8.73 5.03
C ASN A 17 13.23 -7.55 5.29
N LEU A 18 13.56 -6.66 6.22
CA LEU A 18 12.80 -5.42 6.47
C LEU A 18 12.84 -4.48 5.26
N TYR A 19 14.02 -4.24 4.68
CA TYR A 19 14.16 -3.41 3.46
C TYR A 19 13.39 -3.98 2.24
N ARG A 20 13.31 -5.31 2.13
CA ARG A 20 12.48 -5.96 1.10
C ARG A 20 11.00 -5.71 1.33
N LYS A 21 10.52 -5.92 2.56
CA LYS A 21 9.13 -5.64 2.94
C LYS A 21 8.77 -4.16 2.73
N GLU A 22 9.67 -3.24 3.10
CA GLU A 22 9.51 -1.80 2.87
C GLU A 22 9.29 -1.51 1.37
N ASN A 23 10.16 -2.03 0.51
CA ASN A 23 10.02 -1.85 -0.94
C ASN A 23 8.74 -2.47 -1.51
N ASP A 24 8.35 -3.66 -1.05
CA ASP A 24 7.12 -4.31 -1.49
C ASP A 24 5.88 -3.51 -1.08
N ILE A 25 5.86 -2.98 0.15
CA ILE A 25 4.79 -2.11 0.65
C ILE A 25 4.73 -0.82 -0.16
N ARG A 26 5.87 -0.16 -0.40
CA ARG A 26 5.92 1.05 -1.25
C ARG A 26 5.36 0.78 -2.65
N ARG A 27 5.73 -0.33 -3.27
CA ARG A 27 5.18 -0.73 -4.59
C ARG A 27 3.66 -0.92 -4.54
N LYS A 28 3.14 -1.58 -3.50
CA LYS A 28 1.69 -1.76 -3.31
C LYS A 28 0.98 -0.43 -3.09
N ILE A 29 1.57 0.48 -2.32
CA ILE A 29 1.04 1.84 -2.10
C ILE A 29 0.92 2.56 -3.44
N THR A 30 2.00 2.62 -4.23
CA THR A 30 1.97 3.27 -5.55
C THR A 30 0.96 2.62 -6.49
N GLN A 31 0.81 1.30 -6.46
CA GLN A 31 -0.18 0.61 -7.27
C GLN A 31 -1.62 0.97 -6.87
N LEU A 32 -1.92 0.98 -5.57
CA LEU A 32 -3.23 1.40 -5.06
C LEU A 32 -3.52 2.88 -5.36
N GLU A 33 -2.53 3.76 -5.27
CA GLU A 33 -2.69 5.18 -5.64
C GLU A 33 -3.05 5.34 -7.12
N ASN A 34 -2.41 4.57 -8.01
CA ASN A 34 -2.74 4.55 -9.43
C ASN A 34 -4.16 4.00 -9.67
N ASP A 35 -4.54 2.92 -8.99
CA ASP A 35 -5.87 2.32 -9.12
C ASP A 35 -6.96 3.29 -8.63
N ILE A 36 -6.74 3.97 -7.49
CA ILE A 36 -7.64 5.01 -6.96
C ILE A 36 -7.79 6.15 -7.96
N ALA A 37 -6.68 6.66 -8.51
CA ALA A 37 -6.72 7.74 -9.50
C ALA A 37 -7.50 7.33 -10.75
N LEU A 38 -7.34 6.09 -11.21
CA LEU A 38 -8.07 5.55 -12.35
C LEU A 38 -9.58 5.42 -12.05
N TRP A 39 -9.95 4.93 -10.86
CA TRP A 39 -11.35 4.86 -10.46
C TRP A 39 -11.98 6.24 -10.26
N GLN A 40 -11.25 7.21 -9.70
CA GLN A 40 -11.71 8.61 -9.58
C GLN A 40 -11.96 9.23 -10.95
N ASN A 41 -11.04 9.06 -11.90
CA ASN A 41 -11.19 9.55 -13.26
C ASN A 41 -12.43 8.92 -13.95
N ASN A 42 -12.59 7.60 -13.80
CA ASN A 42 -13.75 6.88 -14.31
C ASN A 42 -15.06 7.40 -13.71
N ILE A 43 -15.12 7.61 -12.39
CA ILE A 43 -16.31 8.20 -11.73
C ILE A 43 -16.62 9.58 -12.30
N GLU A 44 -15.60 10.43 -12.45
CA GLU A 44 -15.80 11.80 -12.94
C GLU A 44 -16.30 11.84 -14.39
N PHE A 45 -15.87 10.88 -15.22
CA PHE A 45 -16.41 10.67 -16.56
C PHE A 45 -17.88 10.25 -16.52
N PHE A 46 -18.22 9.26 -15.68
CA PHE A 46 -19.59 8.73 -15.58
C PHE A 46 -20.57 9.67 -14.88
N ALA A 47 -20.12 10.49 -13.94
CA ALA A 47 -20.95 11.48 -13.24
C ALA A 47 -21.49 12.57 -14.18
N LYS A 48 -20.85 12.79 -15.32
CA LYS A 48 -21.34 13.69 -16.38
C LYS A 48 -22.41 13.03 -17.28
N SER A 49 -22.61 11.71 -17.17
CA SER A 49 -23.62 10.97 -17.93
C SER A 49 -24.86 10.67 -17.07
N LYS A 50 -26.07 10.92 -17.60
CA LYS A 50 -27.37 10.81 -16.91
C LYS A 50 -27.76 9.40 -16.40
N THR A 51 -26.92 8.38 -16.57
CA THR A 51 -27.32 6.97 -16.46
C THR A 51 -26.47 6.11 -15.53
N SER A 52 -25.58 6.68 -14.71
CA SER A 52 -24.51 5.90 -14.08
C SER A 52 -24.42 5.93 -12.54
N ASP A 53 -25.51 6.25 -11.84
CA ASP A 53 -25.52 6.32 -10.37
C ASP A 53 -25.09 5.02 -9.68
N ARG A 54 -25.45 3.87 -10.27
CA ARG A 54 -25.08 2.55 -9.73
C ARG A 54 -23.59 2.25 -9.87
N LEU A 55 -22.99 2.54 -11.02
CA LEU A 55 -21.55 2.34 -11.26
C LEU A 55 -20.74 3.29 -10.38
N LYS A 56 -21.22 4.54 -10.21
CA LYS A 56 -20.60 5.50 -9.30
C LYS A 56 -20.52 4.95 -7.89
N ALA A 57 -21.62 4.44 -7.35
CA ALA A 57 -21.65 3.84 -6.01
C ALA A 57 -20.70 2.62 -5.88
N GLU A 58 -20.56 1.79 -6.92
CA GLU A 58 -19.61 0.67 -6.90
C GLU A 58 -18.15 1.13 -6.90
N PHE A 59 -17.80 2.11 -7.75
CA PHE A 59 -16.44 2.65 -7.78
C PHE A 59 -16.12 3.45 -6.51
N GLU A 60 -17.06 4.21 -5.95
CA GLU A 60 -16.89 4.88 -4.66
C GLU A 60 -16.60 3.87 -3.54
N ARG A 61 -17.31 2.73 -3.50
CA ARG A 61 -17.00 1.65 -2.55
C ARG A 61 -15.59 1.08 -2.75
N LYS A 62 -15.19 0.84 -4.00
CA LYS A 62 -13.83 0.36 -4.31
C LYS A 62 -12.75 1.35 -3.88
N ILE A 63 -12.94 2.64 -4.17
CA ILE A 63 -12.02 3.71 -3.76
C ILE A 63 -11.91 3.75 -2.24
N ASN A 64 -13.04 3.74 -1.51
CA ASN A 64 -13.00 3.74 -0.04
C ASN A 64 -12.25 2.52 0.52
N ASN A 65 -12.48 1.33 -0.04
CA ASN A 65 -11.75 0.13 0.37
C ASN A 65 -10.25 0.21 0.07
N ALA A 66 -9.86 0.75 -1.10
CA ALA A 66 -8.45 0.93 -1.43
C ALA A 66 -7.79 2.02 -0.59
N LEU A 67 -8.50 3.11 -0.25
CA LEU A 67 -8.01 4.13 0.67
C LEU A 67 -7.75 3.55 2.06
N SER A 68 -8.64 2.69 2.57
CA SER A 68 -8.42 1.98 3.84
C SER A 68 -7.18 1.09 3.77
N GLN A 69 -7.02 0.31 2.69
CA GLN A 69 -5.85 -0.54 2.50
C GLN A 69 -4.56 0.27 2.34
N LEU A 70 -4.64 1.44 1.69
CA LEU A 70 -3.53 2.36 1.54
C LEU A 70 -3.07 2.87 2.91
N ASP A 71 -4.02 3.23 3.78
CA ASP A 71 -3.74 3.69 5.14
C ASP A 71 -3.07 2.59 5.98
N ASP A 72 -3.60 1.36 5.93
CA ASP A 72 -3.00 0.20 6.60
C ASP A 72 -1.56 -0.06 6.12
N LEU A 73 -1.33 0.02 4.81
CA LEU A 73 0.00 -0.16 4.23
C LEU A 73 0.96 0.98 4.61
N LYS A 74 0.48 2.23 4.65
CA LYS A 74 1.27 3.37 5.13
C LYS A 74 1.65 3.19 6.60
N HIS A 75 0.72 2.71 7.43
CA HIS A 75 0.99 2.46 8.83
C HIS A 75 2.02 1.32 9.01
N GLN A 76 1.90 0.23 8.25
CA GLN A 76 2.91 -0.83 8.21
C GLN A 76 4.27 -0.32 7.74
N LEU A 77 4.29 0.58 6.77
CA LEU A 77 5.53 1.20 6.28
C LEU A 77 6.20 2.02 7.39
N THR A 78 5.45 2.84 8.12
CA THR A 78 5.96 3.64 9.24
C THR A 78 6.58 2.75 10.32
N ILE A 79 5.90 1.68 10.72
CA ILE A 79 6.42 0.74 11.72
C ILE A 79 7.73 0.08 11.25
N ILE A 80 7.80 -0.30 9.98
CA ILE A 80 9.03 -0.88 9.40
C ILE A 80 10.15 0.15 9.36
N GLN A 81 9.84 1.40 9.02
CA GLN A 81 10.82 2.49 9.01
C GLN A 81 11.34 2.85 10.40
N GLU A 82 10.52 2.74 11.44
CA GLU A 82 10.96 2.90 12.83
C GLU A 82 11.81 1.72 13.34
N ALA A 83 11.66 0.55 12.73
CA ALA A 83 12.37 -0.67 13.09
C ALA A 83 13.68 -0.91 12.30
N ILE A 84 13.98 -0.07 11.31
CA ILE A 84 15.21 -0.07 10.51
C ILE A 84 16.20 0.93 11.09
#